data_AF-A0A7C3DDH7-F1
#
_entry.id   AF-A0A7C3DDH7-F1
#
_cell.length_a   1.000
_cell.length_b   1.000
_cell.length_c   1.000
_cell.angle_alpha   90.00
_cell.angle_beta   90.00
_cell.angle_gamma   90.00
#
_symmetry.space_group_name_H-M   'P 1'
#
loop_
_entity.id
_entity.type
_entity.pdbx_description
1 polymer ?
#
loop_
_entity_poly.entity_id
_entity_poly.type
_entity_poly.pdbx_seq_one_letter_code
_entity_poly.pdbx_strand_id
1 'polypeptide(L)'
;VLAGHGFSAMLGVAAALWIPNSMVAASVAVGGAIALMYFLRCLHPPGGASALMAVIGGAKIHALGFGYVLFPVMVNALVILAVAVAFNYPFPWRRYPGAWATSPELPPTAVPTALAESDLDYALERAGGYHDISEEDLELLFRLAQEHAETHHLQVGQIREGTCYSNGALGAAWAIRCVKAVAGDRVSYATEAGEGAPDSGEMALDAFARWARFPVRLVDDRWERQA
;
A
#
# COMPACT_ATOMS: atom_id res chain seq x y z
N VAL A 1 16.59 6.26 -10.41
CA VAL A 1 16.63 7.31 -11.46
C VAL A 1 17.98 7.34 -12.19
N LEU A 2 19.09 7.75 -11.56
CA LEU A 2 20.40 7.89 -12.23
C LEU A 2 20.90 6.60 -12.89
N ALA A 3 20.97 5.50 -12.13
CA ALA A 3 21.35 4.19 -12.66
C ALA A 3 20.40 3.73 -13.79
N GLY A 4 19.09 3.88 -13.58
CA GLY A 4 18.07 3.52 -14.57
C GLY A 4 18.26 4.25 -15.91
N HIS A 5 18.47 5.57 -15.89
CA HIS A 5 18.78 6.34 -17.10
C HIS A 5 20.13 5.96 -17.71
N GLY A 6 21.18 5.83 -16.90
CA GLY A 6 22.53 5.51 -17.36
C GLY A 6 22.60 4.17 -18.09
N PHE A 7 22.14 3.10 -17.45
CA PHE A 7 22.15 1.75 -18.04
C PHE A 7 21.24 1.66 -19.26
N SER A 8 20.07 2.30 -19.23
CA SER A 8 19.16 2.32 -20.38
C SER A 8 19.78 3.04 -21.58
N ALA A 9 20.41 4.21 -21.37
CA ALA A 9 21.07 4.95 -22.42
C ALA A 9 22.28 4.19 -22.99
N MET A 10 23.08 3.53 -22.14
CA MET A 10 24.19 2.69 -22.59
C MET A 10 23.70 1.55 -23.49
N LEU A 11 22.63 0.86 -23.10
CA LEU A 11 22.09 -0.22 -23.89
C LEU A 11 21.45 0.27 -25.20
N GLY A 12 20.77 1.42 -25.16
CA GLY A 12 20.22 2.06 -26.35
C GLY A 12 21.30 2.41 -27.38
N VAL A 13 22.42 2.99 -26.93
CA VAL A 13 23.57 3.28 -27.81
C VAL A 13 24.19 2.00 -28.35
N ALA A 14 24.39 0.97 -27.51
CA ALA A 14 24.96 -0.30 -27.95
C ALA A 14 24.08 -0.98 -29.02
N ALA A 15 22.76 -0.99 -28.81
CA ALA A 15 21.80 -1.51 -29.79
C ALA A 15 21.83 -0.72 -31.10
N ALA A 16 21.89 0.62 -31.02
CA ALA A 16 21.97 1.48 -32.20
C ALA A 16 23.26 1.26 -33.02
N LEU A 17 24.37 0.92 -32.37
CA LEU A 17 25.66 0.67 -33.04
C LEU A 17 25.76 -0.74 -33.64
N TRP A 18 25.16 -1.75 -33.02
CA TRP A 18 25.36 -3.16 -33.41
C TRP A 18 24.22 -3.76 -34.21
N ILE A 19 23.02 -3.15 -34.19
CA ILE A 19 21.84 -3.68 -34.87
C ILE A 19 21.47 -2.75 -36.03
N PRO A 20 21.66 -3.17 -37.30
CA PRO A 20 21.41 -2.31 -38.46
C PRO A 20 19.94 -1.93 -38.65
N ASN A 21 19.01 -2.81 -38.27
CA ASN A 21 17.58 -2.54 -38.38
C ASN A 21 17.10 -1.74 -37.17
N SER A 22 16.67 -0.49 -37.39
CA SER A 22 16.25 0.43 -36.33
C SER A 22 15.08 -0.07 -35.49
N MET A 23 14.12 -0.80 -36.09
CA MET A 23 12.96 -1.33 -35.37
C MET A 23 13.36 -2.47 -34.42
N VAL A 24 14.27 -3.34 -34.88
CA VAL A 24 14.85 -4.41 -34.05
C VAL A 24 15.74 -3.80 -32.96
N ALA A 25 16.58 -2.83 -33.31
CA ALA A 25 17.45 -2.13 -32.37
C ALA A 25 16.64 -1.45 -31.26
N ALA A 26 15.54 -0.78 -31.60
CA ALA A 26 14.66 -0.13 -30.65
C ALA A 26 14.00 -1.14 -29.70
N SER A 27 13.48 -2.23 -30.25
CA SER A 27 12.86 -3.31 -29.46
C SER A 27 13.84 -3.95 -28.48
N VAL A 28 15.05 -4.24 -28.93
CA VAL A 28 16.13 -4.82 -28.11
C VAL A 28 16.61 -3.81 -27.06
N ALA A 29 16.79 -2.54 -27.43
CA ALA A 29 17.19 -1.48 -26.52
C ALA A 29 16.19 -1.31 -25.37
N VAL A 30 14.90 -1.18 -25.68
CA VAL A 30 13.87 -0.94 -24.67
C VAL A 30 13.64 -2.18 -23.81
N GLY A 31 13.43 -3.34 -24.44
CA GLY A 31 13.18 -4.60 -23.72
C GLY A 31 14.38 -5.00 -22.85
N GLY A 32 15.60 -4.87 -23.39
CA GLY A 32 16.81 -5.14 -22.63
C GLY A 32 17.05 -4.12 -21.53
N ALA A 33 16.69 -2.85 -21.70
CA ALA A 33 16.84 -1.83 -20.67
C ALA A 33 15.90 -2.12 -19.49
N ILE A 34 14.66 -2.51 -19.77
CA ILE A 34 13.70 -2.93 -18.74
C ILE A 34 14.22 -4.16 -17.99
N ALA A 35 14.67 -5.19 -18.71
CA ALA A 35 15.23 -6.39 -18.09
C ALA A 35 16.45 -6.06 -17.21
N LEU A 36 17.39 -5.26 -17.73
CA LEU A 36 18.59 -4.86 -17.00
C LEU A 36 18.25 -4.06 -15.74
N MET A 37 17.33 -3.09 -15.86
CA MET A 37 16.88 -2.32 -14.70
C MET A 37 16.17 -3.18 -13.66
N TYR A 38 15.41 -4.20 -14.09
CA TYR A 38 14.77 -5.16 -13.19
C TYR A 38 15.82 -5.97 -12.40
N PHE A 39 16.82 -6.54 -13.08
CA PHE A 39 17.90 -7.30 -12.42
C PHE A 39 18.76 -6.44 -11.49
N LEU A 40 19.01 -5.18 -11.86
CA LEU A 40 19.78 -4.25 -11.04
C LEU A 40 18.94 -3.54 -9.95
N ARG A 41 17.65 -3.88 -9.85
CA ARG A 41 16.69 -3.25 -8.90
C ARG A 41 16.69 -1.73 -8.99
N CYS A 42 16.88 -1.19 -10.20
CA CYS A 42 16.95 0.25 -10.46
C CYS A 42 15.90 0.68 -11.51
N LEU A 43 14.71 0.06 -11.45
CA LEU A 43 13.62 0.30 -12.38
C LEU A 43 13.24 1.77 -12.40
N HIS A 44 13.35 2.37 -13.59
CA HIS A 44 12.93 3.73 -13.83
C HIS A 44 12.26 3.77 -15.20
N PRO A 45 10.91 3.74 -15.26
CA PRO A 45 10.18 3.65 -16.52
C PRO A 45 10.61 4.67 -17.60
N PRO A 46 10.93 5.95 -17.26
CA PRO A 46 11.48 6.91 -18.23
C PRO A 46 12.84 6.51 -18.85
N GLY A 47 13.58 5.59 -18.23
CA GLY A 47 14.80 5.01 -18.77
C GLY A 47 14.56 4.30 -20.11
N GLY A 48 13.42 3.62 -20.29
CA GLY A 48 13.06 2.99 -21.56
C GLY A 48 12.98 3.98 -22.72
N ALA A 49 12.39 5.17 -22.49
CA ALA A 49 12.38 6.24 -23.48
C ALA A 49 13.79 6.76 -23.79
N SER A 50 14.67 6.81 -22.79
CA SER A 50 16.08 7.21 -22.97
C SER A 50 16.84 6.22 -23.85
N ALA A 51 16.58 4.91 -23.70
CA ALA A 51 17.13 3.87 -24.57
C ALA A 51 16.58 3.98 -26.00
N LEU A 52 15.26 4.17 -26.15
CA LEU A 52 14.60 4.32 -27.44
C LEU A 52 15.16 5.52 -28.23
N MET A 53 15.32 6.67 -27.56
CA MET A 53 15.84 7.89 -28.16
C MET A 53 17.27 7.75 -28.68
N ALA A 54 18.10 6.90 -28.06
CA ALA A 54 19.43 6.59 -28.58
C ALA A 54 19.36 5.92 -29.97
N VAL A 55 18.30 5.14 -30.21
CA VAL A 55 18.09 4.42 -31.48
C VAL A 55 17.41 5.31 -32.52
N ILE A 56 16.37 6.06 -32.15
CA ILE A 56 15.56 6.84 -33.11
C ILE A 56 15.95 8.32 -33.23
N GLY A 57 16.91 8.79 -32.42
CA GLY A 57 17.27 10.20 -32.25
C GLY A 57 17.95 10.89 -33.46
N GLY A 58 18.06 10.21 -34.59
CA GLY A 58 18.65 10.74 -35.82
C GLY A 58 20.17 10.96 -35.74
N ALA A 59 20.74 11.48 -36.84
CA ALA A 59 22.19 11.53 -37.04
C ALA A 59 22.95 12.29 -35.94
N LYS A 60 22.37 13.36 -35.39
CA LYS A 60 23.00 14.15 -34.31
C LYS A 60 23.15 13.34 -33.02
N ILE A 61 22.16 12.52 -32.67
CA ILE A 61 22.21 11.67 -31.48
C ILE A 61 23.16 10.50 -31.71
N HIS A 62 23.11 9.87 -32.88
CA HIS A 62 24.01 8.77 -33.23
C HIS A 62 25.48 9.21 -33.24
N ALA A 63 25.78 10.42 -33.71
CA ALA A 63 27.13 10.98 -33.71
C ALA A 63 27.73 11.15 -32.30
N LEU A 64 26.89 11.25 -31.26
CA LEU A 64 27.37 11.32 -29.87
C LEU A 64 27.90 9.97 -29.38
N GLY A 65 27.45 8.85 -29.96
CA GLY A 65 27.77 7.51 -29.46
C GLY A 65 27.50 7.40 -27.95
N PHE A 66 28.47 6.86 -27.21
CA PHE A 66 28.37 6.78 -25.74
C PHE A 66 28.39 8.14 -25.03
N GLY A 67 28.80 9.21 -25.72
CA GLY A 67 28.66 10.58 -25.23
C GLY A 67 27.21 10.96 -24.91
N TYR A 68 26.24 10.36 -25.61
CA TYR A 68 24.79 10.52 -25.35
C TYR A 68 24.41 10.22 -23.89
N VAL A 69 25.08 9.23 -23.29
CA VAL A 69 24.85 8.83 -21.89
C VAL A 69 25.20 9.97 -20.97
N LEU A 70 26.39 10.57 -21.12
CA LEU A 70 26.81 11.69 -20.29
C LEU A 70 25.98 12.94 -20.60
N PHE A 71 25.88 13.31 -21.87
CA PHE A 71 25.11 14.44 -22.37
C PHE A 71 24.34 14.04 -23.62
N PRO A 72 22.99 14.13 -23.62
CA PRO A 72 22.17 14.90 -22.68
C PRO A 72 21.65 14.14 -21.45
N VAL A 73 21.72 12.80 -21.41
CA VAL A 73 20.90 12.00 -20.49
C VAL A 73 21.24 12.24 -19.02
N MET A 74 22.49 11.99 -18.62
CA MET A 74 22.86 12.08 -17.20
C MET A 74 22.86 13.52 -16.70
N VAL A 75 23.27 14.49 -17.52
CA VAL A 75 23.16 15.92 -17.16
C VAL A 75 21.71 16.32 -16.90
N ASN A 76 20.77 15.95 -17.77
CA ASN A 76 19.37 16.27 -17.56
C ASN A 76 18.82 15.62 -16.28
N ALA A 77 19.12 14.34 -16.06
CA ALA A 77 18.69 13.63 -14.85
C ALA A 77 19.26 14.28 -13.56
N LEU A 78 20.53 14.72 -13.58
CA LEU A 78 21.16 15.41 -12.46
C LEU A 78 20.54 16.79 -12.21
N VAL A 79 20.22 17.56 -13.24
CA VAL A 79 19.56 18.86 -13.11
C VAL A 79 18.18 18.69 -12.48
N ILE A 80 17.37 17.77 -12.98
CA ILE A 80 16.03 17.51 -12.43
C ILE A 80 16.14 17.04 -10.96
N LEU A 81 17.08 16.15 -10.67
CA LEU A 81 17.34 15.69 -9.30
C LEU A 81 17.74 16.84 -8.37
N ALA A 82 18.65 17.72 -8.82
CA ALA A 82 19.08 18.88 -8.04
C ALA A 82 17.91 19.84 -7.75
N VAL A 83 17.07 20.12 -8.75
CA VAL A 83 15.85 20.93 -8.57
C VAL A 83 14.89 20.26 -7.60
N ALA A 84 14.66 18.96 -7.72
CA ALA A 84 13.80 18.21 -6.82
C ALA A 84 14.31 18.29 -5.37
N VAL A 85 15.61 18.09 -5.14
CA VAL A 85 16.21 18.21 -3.80
C VAL A 85 16.08 19.63 -3.26
N ALA A 86 16.45 20.65 -4.06
CA ALA A 86 16.39 22.05 -3.63
C ALA A 86 14.98 22.50 -3.27
N PHE A 87 13.97 22.08 -4.05
CA PHE A 87 12.57 22.44 -3.81
C PHE A 87 11.96 21.72 -2.60
N ASN A 88 12.37 20.47 -2.34
CA ASN A 88 11.87 19.67 -1.22
C ASN A 88 12.61 19.93 0.10
N TYR A 89 13.84 20.46 0.03
CA TYR A 89 14.66 20.79 1.21
C TYR A 89 13.96 21.62 2.30
N PRO A 90 13.20 22.70 2.00
CA PRO A 90 12.58 23.53 3.03
C PRO A 90 11.34 22.89 3.70
N PHE A 91 10.84 21.75 3.23
CA PHE A 91 9.62 21.12 3.73
C PHE A 91 9.93 19.83 4.51
N PRO A 92 9.90 19.86 5.86
CA PRO A 92 10.26 18.70 6.68
C PRO A 92 9.41 17.44 6.40
N TRP A 93 8.18 17.61 5.93
CA TRP A 93 7.23 16.53 5.60
C TRP A 93 7.33 16.04 4.15
N ARG A 94 8.19 16.64 3.31
CA ARG A 94 8.42 16.26 1.91
C ARG A 94 9.92 16.20 1.65
N ARG A 95 10.63 15.27 2.31
CA ARG A 95 12.07 15.12 2.11
C ARG A 95 12.37 14.18 0.94
N TYR A 96 13.22 14.65 0.03
CA TYR A 96 13.72 13.87 -1.09
C TYR A 96 15.25 14.00 -1.16
N PRO A 97 16.01 12.89 -1.28
CA PRO A 97 15.56 11.49 -1.34
C PRO A 97 14.93 10.98 -0.02
N GLY A 98 13.99 10.04 -0.12
CA GLY A 98 13.26 9.49 1.04
C GLY A 98 14.15 8.89 2.12
N ALA A 99 15.34 8.39 1.76
CA ALA A 99 16.34 7.90 2.72
C ALA A 99 16.86 8.96 3.72
N TRP A 100 16.55 10.24 3.52
CA TRP A 100 16.86 11.31 4.46
C TRP A 100 15.67 11.71 5.34
N ALA A 101 14.51 11.08 5.14
CA ALA A 101 13.40 11.17 6.07
C ALA A 101 13.78 10.38 7.34
N THR A 102 13.92 11.08 8.46
CA THR A 102 14.00 10.43 9.77
C THR A 102 12.60 9.98 10.12
N SER A 103 12.33 8.68 9.99
CA SER A 103 11.12 8.09 10.54
C SER A 103 11.11 8.35 12.06
N PRO A 104 10.02 8.90 12.63
CA PRO A 104 9.92 9.03 14.07
C PRO A 104 10.11 7.66 14.70
N GLU A 105 11.08 7.52 15.61
CA GLU A 105 11.21 6.31 16.40
C GLU A 105 10.03 6.24 17.36
N LEU A 106 9.20 5.20 17.20
CA LEU A 106 7.92 5.12 17.88
C LEU A 106 7.97 4.09 19.01
N PRO A 107 7.32 4.40 20.14
CA PRO A 107 7.29 3.50 21.29
C PRO A 107 6.60 2.18 20.93
N PRO A 108 7.04 1.05 21.52
CA PRO A 108 6.43 -0.25 21.28
C PRO A 108 5.01 -0.27 21.86
N THR A 109 3.99 -0.23 21.01
CA THR A 109 2.60 -0.43 21.41
C THR A 109 2.23 -1.91 21.31
N ALA A 110 1.49 -2.40 22.31
CA ALA A 110 0.98 -3.77 22.35
C ALA A 110 0.04 -4.00 21.15
N VAL A 111 0.18 -5.13 20.47
CA VAL A 111 -0.57 -5.47 19.25
C VAL A 111 -2.01 -5.85 19.61
N PRO A 112 -3.06 -5.08 19.22
CA PRO A 112 -4.43 -5.56 19.27
C PRO A 112 -4.64 -6.55 18.13
N THR A 113 -5.18 -7.72 18.45
CA THR A 113 -5.14 -8.92 17.59
C THR A 113 -6.26 -9.03 16.55
N ALA A 114 -7.10 -8.01 16.36
CA ALA A 114 -8.18 -8.07 15.35
C ALA A 114 -8.41 -6.72 14.66
N LEU A 115 -7.80 -6.53 13.49
CA LEU A 115 -8.10 -5.42 12.57
C LEU A 115 -9.35 -5.76 11.73
N ALA A 116 -10.26 -4.80 11.59
CA ALA A 116 -11.40 -4.88 10.69
C ALA A 116 -11.09 -4.27 9.33
N GLU A 117 -11.87 -4.62 8.30
CA GLU A 117 -11.79 -4.00 6.97
C GLU A 117 -11.91 -2.47 7.05
N SER A 118 -12.85 -1.97 7.85
CA SER A 118 -13.05 -0.53 8.05
C SER A 118 -11.85 0.18 8.70
N ASP A 119 -10.98 -0.55 9.42
CA ASP A 119 -9.75 0.03 9.99
C ASP A 119 -8.68 0.22 8.92
N LEU A 120 -8.61 -0.73 7.99
CA LEU A 120 -7.72 -0.64 6.84
C LEU A 120 -8.19 0.43 5.86
N ASP A 121 -9.49 0.51 5.59
CA ASP A 121 -10.08 1.56 4.75
C ASP A 121 -9.77 2.96 5.32
N TYR A 122 -9.99 3.14 6.63
CA TYR A 122 -9.64 4.38 7.32
C TYR A 122 -8.15 4.72 7.17
N ALA A 123 -7.28 3.73 7.41
CA ALA A 123 -5.83 3.92 7.29
C ALA A 123 -5.41 4.30 5.87
N LEU A 124 -5.98 3.65 4.85
CA LEU A 124 -5.70 3.90 3.44
C LEU A 124 -6.13 5.31 2.99
N GLU A 125 -7.32 5.76 3.41
CA GLU A 125 -7.79 7.11 3.14
C GLU A 125 -6.88 8.16 3.80
N ARG A 126 -6.43 7.89 5.02
CA ARG A 126 -5.59 8.80 5.82
C ARG A 126 -4.15 8.87 5.31
N ALA A 127 -3.60 7.76 4.82
CA ALA A 127 -2.23 7.65 4.32
C ALA A 127 -2.03 8.28 2.92
N GLY A 128 -3.10 8.68 2.23
CA GLY A 128 -2.99 9.45 0.98
C GLY A 128 -3.01 8.63 -0.32
N GLY A 129 -3.48 7.38 -0.27
CA GLY A 129 -3.86 6.60 -1.45
C GLY A 129 -2.76 5.78 -2.14
N TYR A 130 -3.18 5.08 -3.19
CA TYR A 130 -2.58 3.87 -3.78
C TYR A 130 -1.36 4.12 -4.68
N HIS A 131 -0.30 4.77 -4.19
CA HIS A 131 0.93 4.91 -4.99
C HIS A 131 2.19 4.67 -4.18
N ASP A 132 2.82 3.53 -4.49
CA ASP A 132 4.13 3.05 -3.99
C ASP A 132 4.23 3.04 -2.46
N ILE A 133 3.60 2.04 -1.84
CA ILE A 133 3.65 1.82 -0.38
C ILE A 133 5.10 1.47 -0.01
N SER A 134 5.79 2.37 0.68
CA SER A 134 7.07 2.07 1.30
C SER A 134 6.88 1.18 2.55
N GLU A 135 7.95 0.56 3.05
CA GLU A 135 7.88 -0.22 4.31
C GLU A 135 7.39 0.66 5.48
N GLU A 136 7.76 1.94 5.49
CA GLU A 136 7.35 2.93 6.49
C GLU A 136 5.86 3.29 6.38
N ASP A 137 5.33 3.36 5.16
CA ASP A 137 3.89 3.58 4.93
C ASP A 137 3.07 2.39 5.41
N LEU A 138 3.59 1.16 5.28
CA LEU A 138 2.91 -0.03 5.78
C LEU A 138 2.82 -0.04 7.31
N GLU A 139 3.89 0.38 8.00
CA GLU A 139 3.87 0.55 9.47
C GLU A 139 2.90 1.64 9.92
N LEU A 140 2.83 2.75 9.17
CA LEU A 140 1.87 3.82 9.44
C LEU A 140 0.43 3.34 9.23
N LEU A 141 0.16 2.65 8.12
CA LEU A 141 -1.14 2.05 7.82
C LEU A 141 -1.59 1.10 8.93
N PHE A 142 -0.70 0.21 9.35
CA PHE A 142 -1.00 -0.76 10.40
C PHE A 142 -1.34 -0.08 11.72
N ARG A 143 -0.59 0.95 12.13
CA ARG A 143 -0.90 1.69 13.37
C ARG A 143 -2.19 2.49 13.29
N LEU A 144 -2.44 3.19 12.19
CA LEU A 144 -3.70 3.92 11.99
C LEU A 144 -4.90 2.96 12.04
N ALA A 145 -4.76 1.77 11.48
CA ALA A 145 -5.76 0.72 11.59
C ALA A 145 -5.92 0.24 13.05
N GLN A 146 -4.82 0.04 13.80
CA GLN A 146 -4.88 -0.36 15.22
C GLN A 146 -5.52 0.70 16.12
N GLU A 147 -5.19 1.99 15.95
CA GLU A 147 -5.79 3.09 16.71
C GLU A 147 -7.30 3.17 16.46
N HIS A 148 -7.72 2.99 15.20
CA HIS A 148 -9.13 2.94 14.83
C HIS A 148 -9.82 1.68 15.39
N ALA A 149 -9.11 0.55 15.48
CA ALA A 149 -9.59 -0.68 16.10
C ALA A 149 -9.83 -0.53 17.61
N GLU A 150 -8.88 0.06 18.34
CA GLU A 150 -8.97 0.22 19.80
C GLU A 150 -10.10 1.17 20.22
N THR A 151 -10.37 2.21 19.43
CA THR A 151 -11.40 3.21 19.75
C THR A 151 -12.82 2.73 19.53
N HIS A 152 -13.04 1.66 18.78
CA HIS A 152 -14.36 1.21 18.33
C HIS A 152 -14.78 -0.13 18.93
N HIS A 153 -14.74 -0.28 20.26
CA HIS A 153 -15.38 -1.39 20.97
C HIS A 153 -16.69 -0.94 21.63
N LEU A 154 -17.69 -1.82 21.70
CA LEU A 154 -18.93 -1.49 22.40
C LEU A 154 -18.72 -1.55 23.91
N GLN A 155 -19.34 -0.63 24.63
CA GLN A 155 -19.44 -0.70 26.08
C GLN A 155 -20.56 -1.65 26.50
N VAL A 156 -20.43 -2.26 27.68
CA VAL A 156 -21.44 -3.19 28.24
C VAL A 156 -22.86 -2.62 28.19
N GLY A 157 -23.04 -1.33 28.49
CA GLY A 157 -24.36 -0.67 28.47
C GLY A 157 -24.99 -0.49 27.08
N GLN A 158 -24.27 -0.78 26.00
CA GLN A 158 -24.75 -0.69 24.62
C GLN A 158 -25.23 -2.03 24.07
N ILE A 159 -24.95 -3.14 24.77
CA ILE A 159 -25.42 -4.47 24.40
C ILE A 159 -26.89 -4.60 24.77
N ARG A 160 -27.74 -4.91 23.78
CA ARG A 160 -29.19 -5.03 23.92
C ARG A 160 -29.65 -6.43 23.54
N GLU A 161 -30.57 -6.96 24.33
CA GLU A 161 -31.29 -8.18 24.00
C GLU A 161 -32.04 -8.02 22.66
N GLY A 162 -32.07 -9.10 21.87
CA GLY A 162 -32.70 -9.12 20.55
C GLY A 162 -31.89 -8.43 19.45
N THR A 163 -30.73 -7.85 19.76
CA THR A 163 -29.85 -7.21 18.76
C THR A 163 -28.74 -8.16 18.33
N CYS A 164 -28.39 -8.13 17.05
CA CYS A 164 -27.27 -8.87 16.49
C CYS A 164 -26.05 -7.97 16.35
N TYR A 165 -24.88 -8.53 16.58
CA TYR A 165 -23.61 -7.81 16.52
C TYR A 165 -22.60 -8.58 15.69
N SER A 166 -21.86 -7.87 14.85
CA SER A 166 -20.66 -8.39 14.19
C SER A 166 -19.41 -7.98 14.97
N ASN A 167 -18.41 -8.85 15.01
CA ASN A 167 -17.08 -8.52 15.54
C ASN A 167 -16.20 -7.73 14.55
N GLY A 168 -16.63 -7.59 13.30
CA GLY A 168 -15.87 -6.88 12.26
C GLY A 168 -14.54 -7.53 11.86
N ALA A 169 -14.22 -8.72 12.36
CA ALA A 169 -12.98 -9.43 12.02
C ALA A 169 -12.96 -9.90 10.56
N LEU A 170 -11.79 -10.28 10.05
CA LEU A 170 -11.62 -10.78 8.68
C LEU A 170 -11.51 -12.32 8.65
N GLY A 171 -12.02 -12.93 7.57
CA GLY A 171 -11.86 -14.36 7.27
C GLY A 171 -12.51 -15.28 8.30
N ALA A 172 -11.79 -16.33 8.70
CA ALA A 172 -12.23 -17.36 9.65
C ALA A 172 -12.73 -16.82 11.00
N ALA A 173 -12.14 -15.72 11.47
CA ALA A 173 -12.51 -15.10 12.74
C ALA A 173 -13.80 -14.25 12.65
N TRP A 174 -14.31 -13.97 11.45
CA TRP A 174 -15.53 -13.17 11.27
C TRP A 174 -16.76 -13.96 11.75
N ALA A 175 -17.58 -13.31 12.58
CA ALA A 175 -18.83 -13.90 13.04
C ALA A 175 -19.87 -12.84 13.42
N ILE A 176 -21.13 -13.26 13.40
CA ILE A 176 -22.30 -12.50 13.85
C ILE A 176 -23.01 -13.27 14.95
N ARG A 177 -23.21 -12.61 16.08
CA ARG A 177 -23.89 -13.16 17.25
C ARG A 177 -25.07 -12.29 17.62
N CYS A 178 -26.23 -12.93 17.79
CA CYS A 178 -27.46 -12.31 18.25
C CYS A 178 -27.67 -12.59 19.72
N VAL A 179 -27.82 -11.52 20.51
CA VAL A 179 -28.06 -11.62 21.95
C VAL A 179 -29.48 -12.11 22.17
N LYS A 180 -29.64 -13.27 22.81
CA LYS A 180 -30.95 -13.84 23.15
C LYS A 180 -31.40 -13.38 24.54
N ALA A 181 -30.48 -13.29 25.50
CA ALA A 181 -30.75 -12.81 26.86
C ALA A 181 -29.48 -12.25 27.52
N VAL A 182 -29.66 -11.28 28.42
CA VAL A 182 -28.63 -10.68 29.28
C VAL A 182 -29.05 -10.90 30.73
N ALA A 183 -28.33 -11.76 31.46
CA ALA A 183 -28.62 -12.09 32.84
C ALA A 183 -27.45 -11.68 33.75
N GLY A 184 -27.55 -10.49 34.34
CA GLY A 184 -26.48 -9.93 35.18
C GLY A 184 -25.23 -9.65 34.35
N ASP A 185 -24.13 -10.35 34.65
CA ASP A 185 -22.84 -10.22 33.95
C ASP A 185 -22.62 -11.31 32.89
N ARG A 186 -23.69 -11.97 32.43
CA ARG A 186 -23.64 -13.00 31.40
C ARG A 186 -24.58 -12.68 30.24
N VAL A 187 -24.16 -13.06 29.05
CA VAL A 187 -24.94 -12.98 27.81
C VAL A 187 -25.07 -14.37 27.20
N SER A 188 -26.31 -14.74 26.89
CA SER A 188 -26.63 -15.91 26.08
C SER A 188 -26.87 -15.44 24.65
N TYR A 189 -26.17 -16.03 23.68
CA TYR A 189 -26.20 -15.61 22.28
C TYR A 189 -26.37 -16.80 21.33
N ALA A 190 -26.83 -16.53 20.12
CA ALA A 190 -26.74 -17.44 19.00
C ALA A 190 -25.82 -16.86 17.92
N THR A 191 -24.86 -17.65 17.45
CA THR A 191 -24.03 -17.35 16.29
C THR A 191 -24.84 -17.68 15.04
N GLU A 192 -25.33 -16.65 14.35
CA GLU A 192 -26.18 -16.83 13.15
C GLU A 192 -25.34 -16.88 11.85
N ALA A 193 -24.11 -16.33 11.86
CA ALA A 193 -23.19 -16.38 10.73
C ALA A 193 -21.72 -16.38 11.19
N GLY A 194 -20.84 -17.03 10.43
CA GLY A 194 -19.42 -17.20 10.75
C GLY A 194 -18.97 -18.65 10.68
N GLU A 195 -17.69 -18.90 10.96
CA GLU A 195 -17.16 -20.27 10.98
C GLU A 195 -17.79 -21.07 12.13
N GLY A 196 -18.39 -22.22 11.79
CA GLY A 196 -19.10 -23.06 12.76
C GLY A 196 -20.54 -22.64 13.08
N ALA A 197 -21.09 -21.62 12.41
CA ALA A 197 -22.51 -21.29 12.52
C ALA A 197 -23.41 -22.31 11.78
N PRO A 198 -24.64 -22.58 12.25
CA PRO A 198 -25.27 -22.00 13.44
C PRO A 198 -24.81 -22.68 14.74
N ASP A 199 -24.61 -21.88 15.79
CA ASP A 199 -24.25 -22.36 17.14
C ASP A 199 -24.85 -21.45 18.23
N SER A 200 -24.93 -21.91 19.48
CA SER A 200 -25.40 -21.10 20.61
C SER A 200 -24.49 -21.28 21.82
N GLY A 201 -24.27 -20.20 22.56
CA GLY A 201 -23.41 -20.25 23.73
C GLY A 201 -23.71 -19.16 24.73
N GLU A 202 -22.94 -19.18 25.82
CA GLU A 202 -22.95 -18.14 26.83
C GLU A 202 -21.54 -17.63 27.09
N MET A 203 -21.42 -16.33 27.36
CA MET A 203 -20.16 -15.75 27.82
C MET A 203 -20.42 -14.60 28.79
N ALA A 204 -19.35 -14.12 29.42
CA ALA A 204 -19.41 -12.91 30.23
C ALA A 204 -19.80 -11.70 29.36
N LEU A 205 -20.59 -10.79 29.93
CA LEU A 205 -21.12 -9.63 29.22
C LEU A 205 -20.00 -8.67 28.80
N ASP A 206 -18.96 -8.51 29.64
CA ASP A 206 -17.76 -7.74 29.32
C ASP A 206 -16.98 -8.33 28.13
N ALA A 207 -16.87 -9.66 28.06
CA ALA A 207 -16.22 -10.37 26.99
C ALA A 207 -17.01 -10.24 25.68
N PHE A 208 -18.35 -10.30 25.75
CA PHE A 208 -19.19 -10.06 24.60
C PHE A 208 -19.08 -8.61 24.11
N ALA A 209 -19.05 -7.64 25.01
CA ALA A 209 -18.90 -6.22 24.66
C ALA A 209 -17.55 -5.92 23.98
N ARG A 210 -16.45 -6.54 24.44
CA ARG A 210 -15.13 -6.46 23.76
C ARG A 210 -15.12 -7.16 22.40
N TRP A 211 -15.90 -8.23 22.23
CA TRP A 211 -16.01 -8.96 20.96
C TRP A 211 -16.93 -8.24 19.95
N ALA A 212 -18.01 -7.62 20.42
CA ALA A 212 -19.04 -6.99 19.59
C ALA A 212 -18.61 -5.59 19.15
N ARG A 213 -18.71 -5.35 17.84
CA ARG A 213 -18.20 -4.12 17.24
C ARG A 213 -19.27 -3.28 16.57
N PHE A 214 -20.10 -3.90 15.74
CA PHE A 214 -21.15 -3.22 14.99
C PHE A 214 -22.48 -3.89 15.25
N PRO A 215 -23.53 -3.15 15.66
CA PRO A 215 -24.89 -3.67 15.57
C PRO A 215 -25.23 -3.92 14.11
N VAL A 216 -25.82 -5.08 13.82
CA VAL A 216 -26.17 -5.52 12.48
C VAL A 216 -27.60 -6.02 12.45
N ARG A 217 -28.24 -5.88 11.28
CA ARG A 217 -29.56 -6.42 11.00
C ARG A 217 -29.52 -7.21 9.70
N LEU A 218 -30.38 -8.22 9.60
CA LEU A 218 -30.55 -8.97 8.37
C LEU A 218 -31.57 -8.25 7.48
N VAL A 219 -31.16 -7.83 6.28
CA VAL A 219 -31.98 -7.18 5.27
C VAL A 219 -31.76 -7.91 3.95
N ASP A 220 -32.82 -8.45 3.34
CA ASP A 220 -32.76 -9.19 2.08
C ASP A 220 -31.66 -10.28 2.06
N ASP A 221 -31.63 -11.12 3.10
CA ASP A 221 -30.63 -12.17 3.33
C ASP A 221 -29.16 -11.69 3.42
N ARG A 222 -28.95 -10.39 3.60
CA ARG A 222 -27.62 -9.80 3.83
C ARG A 222 -27.55 -9.11 5.17
N TRP A 223 -26.43 -9.29 5.86
CA TRP A 223 -26.17 -8.58 7.11
C TRP A 223 -25.67 -7.17 6.82
N GLU A 224 -26.43 -6.18 7.26
CA GLU A 224 -26.11 -4.77 7.09
C GLU A 224 -25.84 -4.12 8.46
N ARG A 225 -24.87 -3.20 8.50
CA ARG A 225 -24.59 -2.41 9.70
C ARG A 225 -25.78 -1.49 10.00
N GLN A 226 -26.20 -1.47 11.25
CA GLN A 226 -27.20 -0.54 11.74
C GLN A 226 -26.51 0.78 12.08
N ALA A 227 -26.89 1.85 11.36
CA ALA A 227 -26.38 3.20 11.54
C ALA A 227 -26.83 3.83 12.87
#